data_AF-A0A973FAU8-F1
#
_entry.id   AF-A0A973FAU8-F1
#
_cell.length_a   1.000
_cell.length_b   1.000
_cell.length_c   1.000
_cell.angle_alpha   90.00
_cell.angle_beta   90.00
_cell.angle_gamma   90.00
#
_symmetry.space_group_name_H-M   'P 1'
#
loop_
_entity.id
_entity.type
_entity.pdbx_description
1 polymer ?
#
loop_
_entity_poly.entity_id
_entity_poly.type
_entity_poly.pdbx_seq_one_letter_code
_entity_poly.pdbx_strand_id
1 'polypeptide(L)'
;MAENNKTAAAGAVPAKPKPAAPGAAKPAPSKPAASSSGVFKPPVDRPEPNPYKDSRVSDLAAWFQERFYVLVPVIDYLKKKEVPKHRLSFWYYFGGLALFFFIVQIVTGLLLLQYYKPTEAEAFASFVFIQQQVPYGWLIRQIHAWSANLMVLMAFIHMFSTFFMKSYRKPRELMWVSGFILLVLCLGFGFTGYLLPWN
;
A
#
# COMPACT_ATOMS: atom_id res chain seq x y z
N MET A 1 5.78 62.66 43.98
CA MET A 1 5.27 64.01 43.66
C MET A 1 5.60 64.21 42.19
N ALA A 2 4.58 64.17 41.30
CA ALA A 2 3.98 65.35 40.67
C ALA A 2 4.98 66.06 39.72
N GLU A 3 4.65 66.38 38.46
CA GLU A 3 3.33 66.73 37.92
C GLU A 3 3.22 66.45 36.40
N ASN A 4 1.99 66.19 35.92
CA ASN A 4 1.70 66.08 34.48
C ASN A 4 1.44 67.47 33.89
N ASN A 5 1.96 67.78 32.69
CA ASN A 5 1.43 68.89 31.89
C ASN A 5 0.52 68.37 30.77
N LYS A 6 -0.70 68.93 30.68
CA LYS A 6 -1.71 68.69 29.65
C LYS A 6 -2.06 70.01 28.94
N THR A 7 -1.91 70.06 27.63
CA THR A 7 -2.71 70.90 26.70
C THR A 7 -2.69 70.21 25.34
N ALA A 8 -3.77 69.59 24.87
CA ALA A 8 -4.94 70.20 24.21
C ALA A 8 -4.66 70.66 22.76
N ALA A 9 -5.51 70.52 21.76
CA ALA A 9 -6.69 69.68 21.47
C ALA A 9 -7.26 70.18 20.12
N ALA A 10 -7.31 69.33 19.09
CA ALA A 10 -8.12 69.45 17.86
C ALA A 10 -7.97 68.13 17.09
N GLY A 11 -8.97 67.49 16.48
CA GLY A 11 -10.38 67.79 16.29
C GLY A 11 -10.88 67.08 15.02
N ALA A 12 -11.94 66.24 15.15
CA ALA A 12 -12.75 65.62 14.07
C ALA A 12 -12.02 64.58 13.15
N VAL A 13 -12.62 63.56 12.49
CA VAL A 13 -13.94 62.87 12.52
C VAL A 13 -13.68 61.35 12.30
N PRO A 14 -14.38 60.38 12.96
CA PRO A 14 -14.29 58.96 12.59
C PRO A 14 -15.08 58.64 11.30
N ALA A 15 -14.43 57.99 10.33
CA ALA A 15 -15.07 57.58 9.07
C ALA A 15 -16.05 56.41 9.29
N LYS A 16 -17.29 56.56 8.77
CA LYS A 16 -18.35 55.55 8.88
C LYS A 16 -18.04 54.27 8.07
N PRO A 17 -18.53 53.09 8.51
CA PRO A 17 -18.41 51.86 7.74
C PRO A 17 -19.25 51.91 6.45
N LYS A 18 -18.69 51.37 5.37
CA LYS A 18 -19.31 51.29 4.04
C LYS A 18 -20.48 50.28 4.03
N PRO A 19 -21.67 50.61 3.53
CA PRO A 19 -22.81 49.69 3.50
C PRO A 19 -22.57 48.53 2.52
N ALA A 20 -23.09 47.35 2.87
CA ALA A 20 -23.06 46.16 2.04
C ALA A 20 -23.93 46.31 0.78
N ALA A 21 -23.44 45.85 -0.37
CA ALA A 21 -24.21 45.81 -1.60
C ALA A 21 -25.24 44.65 -1.57
N PRO A 22 -26.43 44.82 -2.18
CA PRO A 22 -27.49 43.80 -2.16
C PRO A 22 -27.10 42.54 -2.95
N GLY A 23 -27.59 41.39 -2.48
CA GLY A 23 -27.24 40.08 -3.03
C GLY A 23 -27.67 39.89 -4.49
N ALA A 24 -26.75 39.40 -5.31
CA ALA A 24 -27.05 39.01 -6.69
C ALA A 24 -28.00 37.79 -6.72
N ALA A 25 -29.16 37.96 -7.34
CA ALA A 25 -30.12 36.88 -7.55
C ALA A 25 -29.53 35.80 -8.47
N LYS A 26 -29.74 34.52 -8.14
CA LYS A 26 -29.39 33.40 -9.03
C LYS A 26 -30.25 33.48 -10.31
N PRO A 27 -29.67 33.38 -11.52
CA PRO A 27 -30.47 33.21 -12.74
C PRO A 27 -31.19 31.85 -12.71
N ALA A 28 -32.42 31.83 -13.25
CA ALA A 28 -33.29 30.66 -13.29
C ALA A 28 -32.75 29.55 -14.21
N PRO A 29 -33.12 28.27 -14.01
CA PRO A 29 -32.64 27.16 -14.84
C PRO A 29 -33.20 27.26 -16.28
N SER A 30 -32.29 27.30 -17.25
CA SER A 30 -32.64 27.17 -18.67
C SER A 30 -33.17 25.75 -18.97
N LYS A 31 -34.28 25.66 -19.72
CA LYS A 31 -34.88 24.39 -20.14
C LYS A 31 -33.87 23.49 -20.90
N PRO A 32 -33.97 22.15 -20.77
CA PRO A 32 -33.07 21.24 -21.46
C PRO A 32 -33.34 21.24 -22.98
N ALA A 33 -32.30 21.50 -23.77
CA ALA A 33 -32.32 21.25 -25.21
C ALA A 33 -32.22 19.73 -25.48
N ALA A 34 -32.90 19.26 -26.52
CA ALA A 34 -33.06 17.83 -26.78
C ALA A 34 -31.72 17.12 -27.10
N SER A 35 -31.56 15.91 -26.56
CA SER A 35 -30.43 15.03 -26.82
C SER A 35 -30.46 14.49 -28.26
N SER A 36 -29.44 14.80 -29.06
CA SER A 36 -29.20 14.23 -30.39
C SER A 36 -27.84 13.54 -30.52
N SER A 37 -27.58 12.55 -29.66
CA SER A 37 -26.68 11.42 -29.92
C SER A 37 -26.74 10.44 -28.76
N GLY A 38 -26.72 9.13 -29.05
CA GLY A 38 -26.80 8.06 -28.03
C GLY A 38 -25.51 7.86 -27.22
N VAL A 39 -24.80 8.94 -26.90
CA VAL A 39 -23.59 8.93 -26.07
C VAL A 39 -23.98 9.35 -24.66
N PHE A 40 -23.91 8.42 -23.71
CA PHE A 40 -24.12 8.74 -22.29
C PHE A 40 -23.10 9.78 -21.84
N LYS A 41 -23.56 11.00 -21.58
CA LYS A 41 -22.73 12.08 -21.07
C LYS A 41 -22.86 12.09 -19.54
N PRO A 42 -21.80 11.79 -18.78
CA PRO A 42 -21.91 11.70 -17.32
C PRO A 42 -22.30 13.06 -16.72
N PRO A 43 -23.08 13.13 -15.63
CA PRO A 43 -23.60 14.39 -15.07
C PRO A 43 -22.57 15.36 -14.47
N VAL A 44 -21.27 15.03 -14.56
CA VAL A 44 -20.16 15.82 -14.03
C VAL A 44 -19.12 15.95 -15.14
N ASP A 45 -18.93 17.17 -15.65
CA ASP A 45 -17.78 17.48 -16.49
C ASP A 45 -16.50 17.30 -15.66
N ARG A 46 -15.71 16.27 -15.99
CA ARG A 46 -14.48 15.94 -15.27
C ARG A 46 -13.45 17.06 -15.48
N PRO A 47 -12.82 17.64 -14.43
CA PRO A 47 -11.95 18.81 -14.56
C PRO A 47 -10.63 18.60 -15.32
N GLU A 48 -10.29 17.38 -15.73
CA GLU A 48 -8.98 17.05 -16.27
C GLU A 48 -9.04 16.03 -17.42
N PRO A 49 -8.35 16.30 -18.56
CA PRO A 49 -8.25 15.35 -19.66
C PRO A 49 -7.37 14.17 -19.23
N ASN A 50 -7.84 12.94 -19.45
CA ASN A 50 -7.07 11.73 -19.20
C ASN A 50 -5.74 11.77 -19.99
N PRO A 51 -4.57 11.88 -19.34
CA PRO A 51 -3.29 12.11 -20.03
C PRO A 51 -2.77 10.87 -20.77
N TYR A 52 -3.46 9.73 -20.66
CA TYR A 52 -3.10 8.48 -21.34
C TYR A 52 -3.92 8.21 -22.61
N LYS A 53 -4.81 9.14 -22.99
CA LYS A 53 -5.75 9.01 -24.13
C LYS A 53 -5.07 8.64 -25.46
N ASP A 54 -3.86 9.14 -25.69
CA ASP A 54 -3.16 9.02 -26.98
C ASP A 54 -1.95 8.06 -26.93
N SER A 55 -1.78 7.31 -25.83
CA SER A 55 -0.70 6.32 -25.68
C SER A 55 -1.13 4.94 -26.19
N ARG A 56 -0.25 4.15 -26.82
CA ARG A 56 -0.59 2.79 -27.35
C ARG A 56 -1.04 1.75 -26.30
N VAL A 57 -1.10 2.13 -25.03
CA VAL A 57 -1.64 1.33 -23.91
C VAL A 57 -3.09 1.74 -23.57
N SER A 58 -3.67 2.66 -24.37
CA SER A 58 -4.90 3.42 -24.08
C SER A 58 -6.13 2.56 -23.85
N ASP A 59 -6.47 1.63 -24.74
CA ASP A 59 -7.88 1.23 -24.87
C ASP A 59 -8.35 0.39 -23.69
N LEU A 60 -7.54 -0.60 -23.27
CA LEU A 60 -7.81 -1.38 -22.07
C LEU A 60 -7.65 -0.53 -20.79
N ALA A 61 -6.66 0.36 -20.73
CA ALA A 61 -6.42 1.21 -19.56
C ALA A 61 -7.48 2.31 -19.38
N ALA A 62 -8.02 2.85 -20.48
CA ALA A 62 -9.09 3.83 -20.50
C ALA A 62 -10.44 3.18 -20.16
N TRP A 63 -10.73 2.00 -20.72
CA TRP A 63 -11.87 1.17 -20.30
C TRP A 63 -11.82 0.83 -18.81
N PHE A 64 -10.63 0.50 -18.30
CA PHE A 64 -10.44 0.24 -16.87
C PHE A 64 -10.55 1.52 -16.03
N GLN A 65 -10.03 2.66 -16.47
CA GLN A 65 -10.16 3.95 -15.78
C GLN A 65 -11.59 4.51 -15.81
N GLU A 66 -12.38 4.20 -16.85
CA GLU A 66 -13.78 4.58 -16.98
C GLU A 66 -14.68 3.79 -16.00
N ARG A 67 -14.34 2.53 -15.74
CA ARG A 67 -15.06 1.65 -14.80
C ARG A 67 -14.54 1.79 -13.37
N PHE A 68 -13.23 1.86 -13.22
CA PHE A 68 -12.50 1.99 -11.97
C PHE A 68 -11.70 3.29 -12.00
N TYR A 69 -12.32 4.37 -11.53
CA TYR A 69 -11.79 5.74 -11.44
C TYR A 69 -10.50 5.90 -10.59
N VAL A 70 -9.88 4.79 -10.20
CA VAL A 70 -8.78 4.65 -9.24
C VAL A 70 -7.40 4.62 -9.92
N LEU A 71 -7.30 4.17 -11.17
CA LEU A 71 -6.02 3.88 -11.83
C LEU A 71 -5.16 5.14 -12.05
N VAL A 72 -5.71 6.20 -12.63
CA VAL A 72 -4.97 7.46 -12.85
C VAL A 72 -4.49 8.09 -11.52
N PRO A 73 -5.34 8.27 -10.49
CA PRO A 73 -4.88 8.72 -9.18
C PRO A 73 -3.77 7.85 -8.55
N VAL A 74 -3.84 6.52 -8.69
CA VAL A 74 -2.82 5.59 -8.17
C VAL A 74 -1.51 5.70 -8.95
N ILE A 75 -1.55 5.78 -10.27
CA ILE A 75 -0.35 5.94 -11.12
C ILE A 75 0.34 7.27 -10.81
N ASP A 76 -0.42 8.36 -10.69
CA ASP A 76 0.14 9.68 -10.40
C ASP A 76 0.68 9.80 -8.98
N TYR A 77 0.08 9.09 -8.01
CA TYR A 77 0.64 8.95 -6.66
C TYR A 77 1.95 8.13 -6.65
N LEU A 78 2.01 7.02 -7.40
CA LEU A 78 3.22 6.20 -7.55
C LEU A 78 4.37 6.99 -8.20
N LYS A 79 4.09 7.75 -9.27
CA LYS A 79 5.09 8.59 -9.97
C LYS A 79 5.69 9.69 -9.09
N LYS A 80 4.91 10.25 -8.16
CA LYS A 80 5.36 11.31 -7.23
C LYS A 80 6.25 10.80 -6.09
N LYS A 81 6.44 9.49 -5.95
CA LYS A 81 7.15 8.89 -4.81
C LYS A 81 8.65 8.72 -5.08
N GLU A 82 9.41 9.79 -4.90
CA GLU A 82 10.86 9.78 -5.06
C GLU A 82 11.58 9.00 -3.93
N VAL A 83 12.63 8.25 -4.29
CA VAL A 83 13.49 7.53 -3.33
C VAL A 83 14.81 8.30 -3.16
N PRO A 84 15.17 8.74 -1.93
CA PRO A 84 16.42 9.47 -1.71
C PRO A 84 17.65 8.59 -1.98
N LYS A 85 18.46 8.97 -2.98
CA LYS A 85 19.65 8.20 -3.42
C LYS A 85 20.64 7.91 -2.28
N HIS A 86 20.76 8.81 -1.29
CA HIS A 86 21.65 8.64 -0.13
C HIS A 86 21.18 7.60 0.90
N ARG A 87 19.97 7.02 0.77
CA ARG A 87 19.42 6.01 1.69
C ARG A 87 19.52 4.57 1.18
N LEU A 88 20.25 4.29 0.10
CA LEU A 88 20.43 2.94 -0.45
C LEU A 88 21.49 2.12 0.32
N SER A 89 21.32 2.00 1.64
CA SER A 89 22.15 1.10 2.46
C SER A 89 21.70 -0.35 2.29
N PHE A 90 22.65 -1.29 2.28
CA PHE A 90 22.42 -2.74 2.14
C PHE A 90 21.31 -3.28 3.07
N TRP A 91 21.22 -2.73 4.28
CA TRP A 91 20.20 -2.99 5.29
C TRP A 91 18.74 -2.90 4.85
N TYR A 92 18.42 -2.14 3.80
CA TYR A 92 17.04 -1.99 3.29
C TYR A 92 16.59 -3.17 2.41
N TYR A 93 17.52 -3.96 1.85
CA TYR A 93 17.14 -5.10 0.99
C TYR A 93 16.56 -6.28 1.77
N PHE A 94 16.92 -6.45 3.05
CA PHE A 94 16.47 -7.58 3.87
C PHE A 94 14.94 -7.69 4.01
N GLY A 95 14.22 -6.56 4.11
CA GLY A 95 12.75 -6.58 4.12
C GLY A 95 12.14 -7.05 2.80
N GLY A 96 12.75 -6.68 1.67
CA GLY A 96 12.36 -7.16 0.34
C GLY A 96 12.70 -8.65 0.13
N LEU A 97 13.84 -9.11 0.65
CA LEU A 97 14.23 -10.52 0.63
C LEU A 97 13.29 -11.38 1.48
N ALA A 98 12.88 -10.92 2.66
CA ALA A 98 11.89 -11.61 3.48
C ALA A 98 10.54 -11.75 2.75
N LEU A 99 10.08 -10.70 2.05
CA LEU A 99 8.87 -10.77 1.21
C LEU A 99 9.05 -11.71 0.01
N PHE A 100 10.21 -11.74 -0.62
CA PHE A 100 10.51 -12.67 -1.71
C PHE A 100 10.40 -14.13 -1.24
N PHE A 101 11.04 -14.49 -0.12
CA PHE A 101 10.92 -15.86 0.43
C PHE A 101 9.49 -16.18 0.87
N PHE A 102 8.73 -15.21 1.39
CA PHE A 102 7.31 -15.40 1.71
C PHE A 102 6.46 -15.75 0.47
N ILE A 103 6.70 -15.09 -0.68
CA ILE A 103 6.05 -15.44 -1.95
C ILE A 103 6.45 -16.86 -2.39
N VAL A 104 7.73 -17.23 -2.26
CA VAL A 104 8.20 -18.60 -2.54
C VAL A 104 7.47 -19.62 -1.65
N GLN A 105 7.25 -19.32 -0.36
CA GLN A 105 6.50 -20.20 0.54
C GLN A 105 5.03 -20.34 0.18
N ILE A 106 4.36 -19.29 -0.28
CA ILE A 106 2.99 -19.40 -0.80
C ILE A 106 2.95 -20.30 -2.02
N VAL A 107 3.79 -20.05 -3.03
CA VAL A 107 3.77 -20.83 -4.28
C VAL A 107 4.12 -22.29 -4.04
N THR A 108 5.22 -22.57 -3.34
CA THR A 108 5.64 -23.95 -3.06
C THR A 108 4.72 -24.67 -2.06
N GLY A 109 4.16 -23.95 -1.08
CA GLY A 109 3.19 -24.50 -0.14
C GLY A 109 1.89 -24.92 -0.81
N LEU A 110 1.36 -24.11 -1.73
CA LEU A 110 0.17 -24.46 -2.52
C LEU A 110 0.41 -25.69 -3.41
N LEU A 111 1.60 -25.82 -4.00
CA LEU A 111 1.97 -27.00 -4.79
C LEU A 111 2.07 -28.27 -3.93
N LEU A 112 2.60 -28.18 -2.71
CA LEU A 112 2.67 -29.31 -1.78
C LEU A 112 1.30 -29.70 -1.23
N LEU A 113 0.44 -28.72 -0.94
CA LEU A 113 -0.93 -28.92 -0.44
C LEU A 113 -1.80 -29.76 -1.40
N GLN A 114 -1.53 -29.71 -2.71
CA GLN A 114 -2.25 -30.50 -3.70
C GLN A 114 -2.02 -32.02 -3.59
N TYR A 115 -0.94 -32.44 -2.93
CA TYR A 115 -0.54 -33.85 -2.79
C TYR A 115 -0.50 -34.33 -1.32
N TYR A 116 -0.37 -33.42 -0.37
CA TYR A 116 -0.28 -33.74 1.05
C TYR A 116 -1.64 -34.09 1.67
N LYS A 117 -1.69 -35.16 2.46
CA LYS A 117 -2.89 -35.59 3.18
C LYS A 117 -2.74 -35.37 4.70
N PRO A 118 -3.53 -34.48 5.33
CA PRO A 118 -3.43 -34.18 6.76
C PRO A 118 -4.21 -35.19 7.62
N THR A 119 -3.85 -36.48 7.56
CA THR A 119 -4.41 -37.53 8.43
C THR A 119 -3.28 -38.36 9.04
N GLU A 120 -3.39 -38.76 10.32
CA GLU A 120 -2.33 -39.48 11.04
C GLU A 120 -1.88 -40.76 10.32
N ALA A 121 -2.80 -41.45 9.64
CA ALA A 121 -2.53 -42.67 8.90
C ALA A 121 -1.89 -42.46 7.51
N GLU A 122 -2.12 -41.31 6.85
CA GLU A 122 -1.64 -41.07 5.48
C GLU A 122 -0.61 -39.93 5.36
N ALA A 123 -0.35 -39.14 6.39
CA ALA A 123 0.57 -37.99 6.36
C ALA A 123 1.98 -38.40 5.89
N PHE A 124 2.60 -39.37 6.57
CA PHE A 124 3.92 -39.87 6.21
C PHE A 124 3.94 -40.56 4.82
N ALA A 125 2.88 -41.29 4.47
CA ALA A 125 2.77 -41.92 3.15
C ALA A 125 2.68 -40.88 2.02
N SER A 126 1.91 -39.79 2.23
CA SER A 126 1.81 -38.68 1.27
C SER A 126 3.12 -37.89 1.16
N PHE A 127 3.87 -37.76 2.25
CA PHE A 127 5.23 -37.18 2.24
C PHE A 127 6.19 -38.02 1.39
N VAL A 128 6.21 -39.35 1.55
CA VAL A 128 7.05 -40.26 0.74
C VAL A 128 6.63 -40.21 -0.73
N PHE A 129 5.32 -40.16 -1.02
CA PHE A 129 4.80 -39.99 -2.37
C PHE A 129 5.30 -38.70 -3.05
N ILE A 130 5.22 -37.55 -2.37
CA ILE A 130 5.76 -36.27 -2.86
C ILE A 130 7.28 -36.37 -3.11
N GLN A 131 8.00 -37.07 -2.25
CA GLN A 131 9.45 -37.17 -2.31
C GLN A 131 9.96 -38.12 -3.41
N GLN A 132 9.21 -39.17 -3.76
CA GLN A 132 9.68 -40.25 -4.66
C GLN A 132 8.90 -40.37 -5.97
N GLN A 133 7.59 -40.09 -5.97
CA GLN A 133 6.70 -40.39 -7.10
C GLN A 133 6.29 -39.13 -7.89
N VAL A 134 6.22 -37.96 -7.24
CA VAL A 134 5.86 -36.70 -7.91
C VAL A 134 7.07 -36.14 -8.68
N PRO A 135 6.96 -35.88 -10.01
CA PRO A 135 8.02 -35.23 -10.77
C PRO A 135 8.42 -33.88 -10.17
N TYR A 136 9.70 -33.72 -9.84
CA TYR A 136 10.26 -32.57 -9.12
C TYR A 136 9.65 -32.29 -7.72
N GLY A 137 8.80 -33.17 -7.17
CA GLY A 137 8.19 -32.99 -5.85
C GLY A 137 9.24 -32.90 -4.74
N TRP A 138 10.31 -33.69 -4.84
CA TRP A 138 11.48 -33.58 -3.96
C TRP A 138 12.12 -32.18 -3.99
N LEU A 139 12.23 -31.56 -5.17
CA LEU A 139 12.87 -30.26 -5.34
C LEU A 139 12.00 -29.16 -4.74
N ILE A 140 10.70 -29.17 -5.02
CA ILE A 140 9.74 -28.23 -4.44
C ILE A 140 9.73 -28.34 -2.90
N ARG A 141 9.76 -29.56 -2.35
CA ARG A 141 9.84 -29.81 -0.90
C ARG A 141 11.13 -29.23 -0.29
N GLN A 142 12.29 -29.44 -0.92
CA GLN A 142 13.54 -28.85 -0.43
C GLN A 142 13.55 -27.33 -0.57
N ILE A 143 13.06 -26.76 -1.68
CA ILE A 143 12.93 -25.30 -1.83
C ILE A 143 12.03 -24.73 -0.74
N HIS A 144 10.91 -25.37 -0.41
CA HIS A 144 10.01 -24.94 0.66
C HIS A 144 10.70 -24.97 2.04
N ALA A 145 11.42 -26.05 2.37
CA ALA A 145 12.13 -26.18 3.65
C ALA A 145 13.29 -25.17 3.79
N TRP A 146 14.11 -25.01 2.75
CA TRP A 146 15.22 -24.05 2.76
C TRP A 146 14.73 -22.60 2.74
N SER A 147 13.67 -22.30 1.99
CA SER A 147 13.09 -20.96 1.94
C SER A 147 12.41 -20.56 3.25
N ALA A 148 11.86 -21.51 4.03
CA ALA A 148 11.40 -21.23 5.40
C ALA A 148 12.55 -20.74 6.28
N ASN A 149 13.68 -21.46 6.30
CA ASN A 149 14.86 -21.11 7.09
C ASN A 149 15.44 -19.73 6.67
N LEU A 150 15.52 -19.49 5.35
CA LEU A 150 15.99 -18.21 4.82
C LEU A 150 15.00 -17.07 5.11
N MET A 151 13.69 -17.29 5.04
CA MET A 151 12.67 -16.30 5.39
C MET A 151 12.81 -15.84 6.84
N VAL A 152 12.95 -16.79 7.78
CA VAL A 152 13.15 -16.50 9.21
C VAL A 152 14.47 -15.73 9.42
N LEU A 153 15.57 -16.17 8.80
CA LEU A 153 16.86 -15.49 8.89
C LEU A 153 16.80 -14.05 8.36
N MET A 154 16.21 -13.83 7.19
CA MET A 154 16.08 -12.48 6.60
C MET A 154 15.14 -11.59 7.42
N ALA A 155 14.07 -12.15 8.00
CA ALA A 155 13.16 -11.42 8.90
C ALA A 155 13.88 -10.99 10.20
N PHE A 156 14.71 -11.86 10.79
CA PHE A 156 15.55 -11.49 11.93
C PHE A 156 16.54 -10.38 11.58
N ILE A 157 17.29 -10.53 10.48
CA ILE A 157 18.27 -9.50 10.04
C ILE A 157 17.55 -8.17 9.74
N HIS A 158 16.36 -8.21 9.14
CA HIS A 158 15.53 -7.02 8.92
C HIS A 158 15.11 -6.36 10.25
N MET A 159 14.71 -7.15 11.26
CA MET A 159 14.38 -6.62 12.59
C MET A 159 15.56 -5.87 13.20
N PHE A 160 16.76 -6.49 13.20
CA PHE A 160 17.99 -5.84 13.65
C PHE A 160 18.34 -4.60 12.81
N SER A 161 18.13 -4.62 11.49
CA SER A 161 18.42 -3.47 10.63
C SER A 161 17.55 -2.26 10.95
N THR A 162 16.25 -2.46 11.20
CA THR A 162 15.35 -1.37 11.63
C THR A 162 15.70 -0.81 13.01
N PHE A 163 16.22 -1.66 13.91
CA PHE A 163 16.69 -1.27 15.24
C PHE A 163 17.96 -0.42 15.16
N PHE A 164 19.01 -0.87 14.46
CA PHE A 164 20.26 -0.10 14.30
C PHE A 164 20.05 1.22 13.57
N MET A 165 19.16 1.25 12.56
CA MET A 165 18.77 2.49 11.88
C MET A 165 17.87 3.42 12.72
N LYS A 166 17.52 3.04 13.95
CA LYS A 166 16.61 3.77 14.85
C LYS A 166 15.26 4.08 14.18
N SER A 167 14.84 3.23 13.24
CA SER A 167 13.66 3.46 12.40
C SER A 167 12.34 3.32 13.17
N TYR A 168 12.39 2.70 14.35
CA TYR A 168 11.28 2.52 15.30
C TYR A 168 10.82 3.82 15.98
N ARG A 169 11.59 4.91 15.91
CA ARG A 169 11.20 6.20 16.52
C ARG A 169 9.96 6.80 15.83
N LYS A 170 9.19 7.60 16.57
CA LYS A 170 8.07 8.42 16.08
C LYS A 170 8.39 9.06 14.71
N PRO A 171 7.50 8.98 13.70
CA PRO A 171 6.12 8.50 13.75
C PRO A 171 5.93 7.01 13.38
N ARG A 172 6.98 6.18 13.31
CA ARG A 172 6.92 4.82 12.75
C ARG A 172 6.83 3.68 13.77
N GLU A 173 6.49 4.01 15.01
CA GLU A 173 6.38 3.07 16.13
C GLU A 173 5.42 1.91 15.81
N LEU A 174 4.26 2.20 15.23
CA LEU A 174 3.28 1.20 14.81
C LEU A 174 3.80 0.22 13.73
N MET A 175 4.66 0.68 12.82
CA MET A 175 5.26 -0.20 11.81
C MET A 175 6.31 -1.14 12.40
N TRP A 176 6.98 -0.73 13.49
CA TRP A 176 7.93 -1.59 14.19
C TRP A 176 7.19 -2.64 15.03
N VAL A 177 6.13 -2.26 15.73
CA VAL A 177 5.26 -3.20 16.46
C VAL A 177 4.59 -4.21 15.52
N SER A 178 4.07 -3.78 14.37
CA SER A 178 3.51 -4.72 13.39
C SER A 178 4.57 -5.63 12.79
N GLY A 179 5.79 -5.13 12.55
CA GLY A 179 6.94 -5.96 12.18
C GLY A 179 7.28 -7.03 13.21
N PHE A 180 7.20 -6.72 14.50
CA PHE A 180 7.43 -7.69 15.57
C PHE A 180 6.33 -8.76 15.62
N ILE A 181 5.06 -8.37 15.47
CA ILE A 181 3.93 -9.31 15.35
C ILE A 181 4.13 -10.23 14.14
N LEU A 182 4.53 -9.70 12.99
CA LEU A 182 4.84 -10.49 11.79
C LEU A 182 6.01 -11.47 12.01
N LEU A 183 7.02 -11.11 12.79
CA LEU A 183 8.12 -12.03 13.17
C LEU A 183 7.60 -13.19 14.03
N VAL A 184 6.74 -12.91 15.02
CA VAL A 184 6.12 -13.96 15.86
C VAL A 184 5.23 -14.89 15.02
N LEU A 185 4.43 -14.34 14.10
CA LEU A 185 3.61 -15.13 13.17
C LEU A 185 4.48 -15.98 12.23
N CYS A 186 5.59 -15.43 11.72
CA CYS A 186 6.57 -16.15 10.90
C CYS A 186 7.16 -17.37 11.64
N LEU A 187 7.54 -17.20 12.91
CA LEU A 187 7.99 -18.29 13.78
C LEU A 187 6.88 -19.32 14.05
N GLY A 188 5.64 -18.86 14.23
CA GLY A 188 4.46 -19.73 14.36
C GLY A 188 4.23 -20.62 13.14
N PHE A 189 4.31 -20.05 11.92
CA PHE A 189 4.23 -20.82 10.67
C PHE A 189 5.39 -21.80 10.51
N GLY A 190 6.60 -21.42 10.92
CA GLY A 190 7.76 -22.33 10.92
C GLY A 190 7.56 -23.53 11.85
N PHE A 191 7.02 -23.29 13.05
CA PHE A 191 6.72 -24.34 14.03
C PHE A 191 5.60 -25.28 13.55
N THR A 192 4.46 -24.75 13.09
CA THR A 192 3.36 -25.61 12.61
C THR A 192 3.74 -26.39 11.35
N GLY A 193 4.48 -25.77 10.43
CA GLY A 193 4.99 -26.42 9.22
C GLY A 193 5.95 -27.60 9.51
N TYR A 194 6.74 -27.50 10.58
CA TYR A 194 7.66 -28.58 10.99
C TYR A 194 6.94 -29.86 11.45
N LEU A 195 5.71 -29.75 11.96
CA LEU A 195 4.94 -30.88 12.50
C LEU A 195 4.18 -31.69 11.43
N LEU A 196 4.04 -31.18 10.21
CA LEU A 196 3.26 -31.83 9.13
C LEU A 196 3.77 -33.21 8.67
N PRO A 197 5.08 -33.51 8.59
CA PRO A 197 5.55 -34.80 8.08
C PRO A 197 5.19 -36.01 8.96
N TRP A 198 4.79 -35.78 10.22
CA TRP A 198 4.37 -36.80 11.19
C TRP A 198 5.34 -37.99 11.28
N ASN A 199 6.62 -37.64 11.51
CA ASN A 199 7.78 -38.53 11.49
C ASN A 199 8.38 -38.77 12.88
#